data_AF-A0AA95FGU2-F1
#
_entry.id   AF-A0AA95FGU2-F1
#
_cell.length_a   1.000
_cell.length_b   1.000
_cell.length_c   1.000
_cell.angle_alpha   90.00
_cell.angle_beta   90.00
_cell.angle_gamma   90.00
#
_symmetry.space_group_name_H-M   'P 1'
#
loop_
_entity.id
_entity.type
_entity.pdbx_description
1 polymer ?
#
loop_
_entity_poly.entity_id
_entity_poly.type
_entity_poly.pdbx_seq_one_letter_code
_entity_poly.pdbx_strand_id
1 'polypeptide(L)'
;MEDKIISDAIHAAISRKRLSQIYTHRDMYKNINYRDISDINIDGVLKSKKIFEWIIEHPNYDYKGLLESHYSNEELFRFFKIYYEDIIYTLNRFFKEDYIIKYSDFE
;
A
#
# COMPACT_ATOMS: atom_id res chain seq x y z
N MET A 1 1.46 -2.59 -18.11
CA MET A 1 1.53 -1.36 -17.29
C MET A 1 2.84 -0.66 -17.63
N GLU A 2 2.90 0.66 -17.74
CA GLU A 2 4.16 1.37 -18.02
C GLU A 2 5.05 1.46 -16.77
N ASP A 3 6.37 1.29 -16.93
CA ASP A 3 7.35 1.31 -15.83
C ASP A 3 7.28 2.58 -15.00
N LYS A 4 7.11 3.74 -15.65
CA LYS A 4 6.94 5.03 -14.95
C LYS A 4 5.72 5.04 -14.03
N ILE A 5 4.59 4.48 -14.49
CA ILE A 5 3.35 4.40 -13.71
C ILE A 5 3.53 3.49 -12.49
N ILE A 6 4.21 2.35 -12.67
CA ILE A 6 4.55 1.45 -11.57
C ILE A 6 5.46 2.17 -10.58
N SER A 7 6.54 2.77 -11.08
CA SER A 7 7.58 3.45 -10.29
C SER A 7 6.99 4.57 -9.43
N ASP A 8 6.19 5.46 -10.02
CA ASP A 8 5.53 6.56 -9.30
C ASP A 8 4.62 6.02 -8.18
N ALA A 9 3.87 4.95 -8.45
CA ALA A 9 2.95 4.36 -7.47
C ALA A 9 3.69 3.66 -6.31
N ILE A 10 4.74 2.90 -6.61
CA ILE A 10 5.53 2.21 -5.57
C ILE A 10 6.36 3.21 -4.76
N HIS A 11 6.92 4.26 -5.37
CA HIS A 11 7.57 5.36 -4.65
C HIS A 11 6.60 6.04 -3.67
N ALA A 12 5.37 6.34 -4.10
CA ALA A 12 4.36 6.91 -3.24
C ALA A 12 3.99 5.97 -2.07
N ALA A 13 3.86 4.67 -2.33
CA ALA A 13 3.49 3.67 -1.32
C ALA A 13 4.55 3.47 -0.24
N ILE A 14 5.84 3.45 -0.61
CA ILE A 14 6.95 3.24 0.33
C ILE A 14 7.42 4.54 1.01
N SER A 15 7.01 5.70 0.49
CA SER A 15 7.44 7.00 1.01
C SER A 15 7.13 7.12 2.50
N ARG A 16 8.16 7.46 3.29
CA ARG A 16 8.09 7.62 4.76
C ARG A 16 7.68 6.35 5.51
N LYS A 17 7.70 5.17 4.87
CA LYS A 17 7.47 3.87 5.51
C LYS A 17 8.80 3.18 5.81
N ARG A 18 8.88 2.54 6.98
CA ARG A 18 9.98 1.65 7.34
C ARG A 18 9.56 0.22 7.00
N LEU A 19 9.86 -0.24 5.78
CA LEU A 19 9.41 -1.57 5.29
C LEU A 19 9.87 -2.72 6.20
N SER A 20 11.05 -2.57 6.81
CA SER A 20 11.61 -3.51 7.79
C SER A 20 10.79 -3.63 9.09
N GLN A 21 9.79 -2.78 9.28
CA GLN A 21 8.91 -2.77 10.46
C GLN A 21 7.46 -3.16 10.13
N ILE A 22 7.15 -3.51 8.86
CA ILE A 22 5.78 -3.75 8.39
C ILE A 22 5.74 -5.17 7.81
N TYR A 23 5.10 -6.12 8.52
CA TYR A 23 4.96 -7.52 8.12
C TYR A 23 3.52 -7.98 7.98
N THR A 24 2.59 -7.22 8.54
CA THR A 24 1.16 -7.45 8.50
C THR A 24 0.43 -6.16 8.15
N HIS A 25 -0.82 -6.25 7.72
CA HIS A 25 -1.66 -5.08 7.52
C HIS A 25 -1.80 -4.23 8.79
N ARG A 26 -1.94 -4.88 9.95
CA ARG A 26 -1.93 -4.24 11.28
C ARG A 26 -0.70 -3.36 11.53
N ASP A 27 0.48 -3.77 11.08
CA ASP A 27 1.71 -2.99 11.27
C ASP A 27 1.69 -1.61 10.57
N MET A 28 0.82 -1.42 9.57
CA MET A 28 0.60 -0.13 8.92
C MET A 28 0.04 0.93 9.88
N TYR A 29 -0.63 0.48 10.96
CA TYR A 29 -1.38 1.30 11.90
C TYR A 29 -0.74 1.41 13.29
N LYS A 30 0.33 0.66 13.57
CA LYS A 30 0.88 0.53 14.93
C LYS A 30 1.38 1.81 15.60
N ASN A 31 1.70 2.84 14.80
CA ASN A 31 2.24 4.10 15.27
C ASN A 31 1.26 5.28 15.11
N ILE A 32 -0.02 5.00 14.84
CA ILE A 32 -1.06 6.04 14.71
C ILE A 32 -2.22 5.75 15.65
N ASN A 33 -2.82 6.81 16.20
CA ASN A 33 -4.02 6.68 17.03
C ASN A 33 -5.23 6.31 16.17
N TYR A 34 -5.39 7.00 15.05
CA TYR A 34 -6.38 6.74 14.03
C TYR A 34 -5.93 7.34 12.69
N ARG A 35 -6.60 6.93 11.61
CA ARG A 35 -6.53 7.51 10.27
C ARG A 35 -7.94 7.90 9.85
N ASP A 36 -8.14 9.19 9.56
CA ASP A 36 -9.37 9.70 8.96
C ASP A 36 -9.24 9.59 7.43
N ILE A 37 -10.21 8.97 6.78
CA ILE A 37 -10.28 8.77 5.34
C ILE A 37 -11.46 9.51 4.68
N SER A 38 -12.14 10.41 5.40
CA SER A 38 -13.27 11.19 4.86
C SER A 38 -12.89 12.05 3.66
N ASP A 39 -11.71 12.66 3.68
CA ASP A 39 -11.18 13.53 2.62
C ASP A 39 -10.25 12.80 1.62
N ILE A 40 -10.33 11.46 1.54
CA ILE A 40 -9.42 10.69 0.68
C ILE A 40 -9.73 10.92 -0.81
N ASN A 41 -8.69 11.07 -1.63
CA ASN A 41 -8.84 11.10 -3.08
C ASN A 41 -9.16 9.70 -3.62
N ILE A 42 -10.45 9.38 -3.76
CA ILE A 42 -10.94 8.06 -4.18
C ILE A 42 -10.45 7.66 -5.57
N ASP A 43 -10.44 8.57 -6.54
CA ASP A 43 -9.91 8.26 -7.89
C ASP A 43 -8.43 7.88 -7.83
N GLY A 44 -7.67 8.58 -6.98
CA GLY A 44 -6.28 8.24 -6.68
C GLY A 44 -6.13 6.84 -6.08
N VAL A 45 -6.96 6.49 -5.09
CA VAL A 45 -6.91 5.16 -4.45
C VAL A 45 -7.33 4.05 -5.41
N LEU A 46 -8.37 4.26 -6.24
CA LEU A 46 -8.79 3.32 -7.26
C LEU A 46 -7.73 3.11 -8.35
N LYS A 47 -7.03 4.18 -8.74
CA LYS A 47 -5.87 4.08 -9.64
C LYS A 47 -4.76 3.25 -8.99
N SER A 48 -4.40 3.53 -7.74
CA SER A 48 -3.44 2.74 -6.99
C SER A 48 -3.86 1.28 -6.88
N LYS A 49 -5.15 0.99 -6.64
CA LYS A 49 -5.68 -0.39 -6.63
C LYS A 49 -5.31 -1.13 -7.91
N LYS A 50 -5.62 -0.56 -9.08
CA LYS A 50 -5.33 -1.20 -10.39
C LYS A 50 -3.83 -1.45 -10.58
N ILE A 51 -2.99 -0.52 -10.14
CA ILE A 51 -1.53 -0.66 -10.27
C ILE A 51 -1.01 -1.76 -9.35
N PHE A 52 -1.44 -1.77 -8.09
CA PHE A 52 -1.03 -2.78 -7.13
C PHE A 52 -1.60 -4.16 -7.45
N GLU A 53 -2.82 -4.26 -7.97
CA GLU A 53 -3.39 -5.52 -8.48
C GLU A 53 -2.49 -6.14 -9.56
N TRP A 54 -2.04 -5.33 -10.53
CA TRP A 54 -1.05 -5.78 -11.52
C TRP A 54 0.27 -6.21 -10.88
N ILE A 55 0.79 -5.46 -9.88
CA ILE A 55 2.01 -5.83 -9.14
C ILE A 55 1.88 -7.22 -8.51
N ILE A 56 0.73 -7.53 -7.88
CA ILE A 56 0.47 -8.83 -7.26
C ILE A 56 0.49 -9.98 -8.28
N GLU A 57 -0.01 -9.73 -9.50
CA GLU A 57 0.00 -10.69 -10.61
C GLU A 57 1.41 -10.91 -11.20
N HIS A 58 2.37 -10.03 -10.91
CA HIS A 58 3.72 -10.05 -11.48
C HIS A 58 4.80 -10.15 -10.38
N PRO A 59 4.85 -11.26 -9.60
CA PRO A 59 5.79 -11.41 -8.48
C PRO A 59 7.28 -11.35 -8.88
N ASN A 60 7.59 -11.66 -10.14
CA ASN A 60 8.96 -11.75 -10.66
C ASN A 60 9.43 -10.46 -11.36
N TYR A 61 8.62 -9.41 -11.40
CA TYR A 61 9.03 -8.12 -11.96
C TYR A 61 10.15 -7.50 -11.10
N ASP A 62 11.09 -6.81 -11.75
CA ASP A 62 12.27 -6.23 -11.08
C ASP A 62 11.94 -4.87 -10.44
N TYR A 63 11.21 -4.91 -9.33
CA TYR A 63 10.87 -3.72 -8.54
C TYR A 63 12.09 -3.08 -7.91
N LYS A 64 13.09 -3.89 -7.55
CA LYS A 64 14.36 -3.39 -7.01
C LYS A 64 15.08 -2.53 -8.03
N GLY A 65 15.25 -3.05 -9.26
CA GLY A 65 15.88 -2.33 -10.36
C GLY A 65 15.08 -1.09 -10.75
N LEU A 66 13.75 -1.19 -10.80
CA LEU A 66 12.87 -0.06 -11.12
C LEU A 66 13.01 1.12 -10.13
N LEU A 67 13.25 0.83 -8.86
CA LEU A 67 13.35 1.83 -7.79
C LEU A 67 14.77 2.29 -7.47
N GLU A 68 15.79 1.60 -7.99
CA GLU A 68 17.16 1.67 -7.47
C GLU A 68 17.21 1.49 -5.93
N SER A 69 16.34 0.62 -5.40
CA SER A 69 16.08 0.49 -3.97
C SER A 69 17.15 -0.32 -3.25
N HIS A 70 17.44 0.04 -1.99
CA HIS A 70 18.31 -0.74 -1.11
C HIS A 70 17.64 -2.01 -0.58
N TYR A 71 16.30 -2.07 -0.58
CA TYR A 71 15.54 -3.28 -0.25
C TYR A 71 15.66 -4.34 -1.35
N SER A 72 15.61 -5.61 -0.97
CA SER A 72 15.50 -6.72 -1.92
C SER A 72 14.14 -6.72 -2.64
N ASN A 73 14.09 -7.37 -3.81
CA ASN A 73 12.83 -7.52 -4.55
C ASN A 73 11.76 -8.27 -3.73
N GLU A 74 12.18 -9.26 -2.93
CA GLU A 74 11.31 -10.01 -2.04
C GLU A 74 10.73 -9.12 -0.93
N GLU A 75 11.54 -8.27 -0.29
CA GLU A 75 11.06 -7.33 0.73
C GLU A 75 10.06 -6.32 0.16
N LEU A 76 10.34 -5.79 -1.03
CA LEU A 76 9.44 -4.89 -1.74
C LEU A 76 8.12 -5.58 -2.06
N PHE A 77 8.17 -6.76 -2.68
CA PHE A 77 6.97 -7.49 -3.08
C PHE A 77 6.12 -7.90 -1.87
N ARG A 78 6.75 -8.34 -0.78
CA ARG A 78 6.07 -8.61 0.50
C ARG A 78 5.32 -7.38 1.00
N PHE A 79 5.97 -6.21 1.00
CA PHE A 79 5.33 -4.97 1.40
C PHE A 79 4.18 -4.58 0.44
N PHE A 80 4.33 -4.77 -0.86
CA PHE A 80 3.29 -4.44 -1.83
C PHE A 80 2.02 -5.28 -1.66
N LYS A 81 2.14 -6.54 -1.21
CA LYS A 81 0.97 -7.35 -0.80
C LYS A 81 0.20 -6.70 0.34
N ILE A 82 0.93 -6.28 1.38
CA ILE A 82 0.34 -5.63 2.56
C ILE A 82 -0.29 -4.28 2.17
N TYR A 83 0.37 -3.52 1.30
CA TYR A 83 -0.15 -2.25 0.82
C TYR A 83 -1.40 -2.43 -0.04
N TYR A 84 -1.46 -3.48 -0.87
CA TYR A 84 -2.66 -3.81 -1.64
C TYR A 84 -3.84 -4.17 -0.72
N GLU A 85 -3.59 -4.93 0.34
CA GLU A 85 -4.58 -5.20 1.39
C GLU A 85 -5.06 -3.89 2.05
N ASP A 86 -4.16 -2.95 2.34
CA ASP A 86 -4.51 -1.63 2.89
C ASP A 86 -5.40 -0.80 1.96
N ILE A 87 -5.13 -0.84 0.65
CA ILE A 87 -5.97 -0.18 -0.37
C ILE A 87 -7.39 -0.77 -0.32
N ILE A 88 -7.51 -2.09 -0.36
CA ILE A 88 -8.82 -2.77 -0.32
C ILE A 88 -9.56 -2.44 0.96
N TYR A 89 -8.89 -2.52 2.10
CA TYR A 89 -9.47 -2.20 3.40
C TYR A 89 -9.97 -0.75 3.47
N THR A 90 -9.15 0.20 3.01
CA THR A 90 -9.50 1.62 2.96
C THR A 90 -10.73 1.86 2.08
N LEU A 91 -10.78 1.28 0.88
CA LEU A 91 -11.92 1.41 -0.03
C LEU A 91 -13.20 0.81 0.58
N ASN A 92 -13.11 -0.38 1.16
CA ASN A 92 -14.25 -1.05 1.78
C ASN A 92 -14.87 -0.23 2.92
N ARG A 93 -14.03 0.42 3.73
CA ARG A 93 -14.49 1.28 4.82
C ARG A 93 -15.08 2.59 4.31
N PHE A 94 -14.42 3.21 3.34
CA PHE A 94 -14.95 4.41 2.70
C PHE A 94 -16.35 4.18 2.09
N PHE A 95 -16.55 3.09 1.35
CA PHE A 95 -17.84 2.76 0.75
C PHE A 95 -18.92 2.36 1.76
N LYS A 96 -18.53 2.01 2.99
CA LYS A 96 -19.43 1.78 4.13
C LYS A 96 -19.69 3.03 4.95
N GLU A 97 -19.20 4.18 4.50
CA GLU A 97 -19.26 5.46 5.23
C GLU A 97 -18.60 5.40 6.62
N ASP A 98 -17.61 4.51 6.77
CA ASP A 98 -16.89 4.27 8.00
C ASP A 98 -15.47 4.86 7.89
N TYR A 99 -15.34 6.15 8.18
CA TYR A 99 -14.17 6.94 7.81
C TYR A 99 -13.02 6.93 8.82
N ILE A 100 -13.17 6.29 9.98
CA ILE A 100 -12.17 6.33 11.04
C ILE A 100 -11.56 4.95 11.25
N ILE A 101 -10.32 4.76 10.82
CA ILE A 101 -9.57 3.52 11.03
C ILE A 101 -8.70 3.66 12.28
N LYS A 102 -8.79 2.69 13.20
CA LYS A 102 -8.01 2.63 14.44
C LYS A 102 -7.18 1.36 14.49
N TYR A 103 -6.10 1.40 15.27
CA TYR A 103 -5.26 0.22 15.49
C TYR A 103 -6.03 -0.95 16.15
N SER A 104 -7.02 -0.63 16.99
CA SER A 104 -7.90 -1.61 17.65
C SER A 104 -8.82 -2.36 16.68
N ASP A 105 -8.95 -1.90 15.43
CA ASP A 105 -9.80 -2.58 14.43
C ASP A 105 -9.16 -3.87 13.87
N PHE A 106 -7.96 -4.19 14.35
CA PHE A 106 -7.15 -5.34 13.97
C PHE A 106 -6.88 -6.30 15.15
N GLU A 107 -7.67 -6.19 16.23
CA GLU A 107 -7.66 -7.09 17.40
C GLU A 107 -8.58 -8.30 17.23
#